data_AF-A0A967XXE2-F1
#
_entry.id   AF-A0A967XXE2-F1
#
_cell.length_a   1.000
_cell.length_b   1.000
_cell.length_c   1.000
_cell.angle_alpha   90.00
_cell.angle_beta   90.00
_cell.angle_gamma   90.00
#
_symmetry.space_group_name_H-M   'P 1'
#
loop_
_entity.id
_entity.type
_entity.pdbx_description
1 polymer ?
#
loop_
_entity_poly.entity_id
_entity_poly.type
_entity_poly.pdbx_seq_one_letter_code
_entity_poly.pdbx_strand_id
1 'polypeptide(L)' 'LAGQKKAVTIATNMAGRGTDIKLGEGVKELGGLVIMGTERHDSRRIDNQLRGRSGRQGDPGESRFYVSMEDDL' A
#
# COMPACT_ATOMS: atom_id res chain seq x y z
N LEU A 1 4.19 10.25 -9.83
CA LEU A 1 3.65 8.86 -9.82
C LEU A 1 3.82 8.30 -8.41
N ALA A 2 2.95 7.36 -7.98
CA ALA A 2 2.86 6.93 -6.57
C ALA A 2 4.17 6.36 -5.97
N GLY A 3 5.02 5.72 -6.77
CA GLY A 3 6.29 5.15 -6.30
C GLY A 3 7.47 6.13 -6.28
N GLN A 4 7.25 7.43 -6.45
CA GLN A 4 8.31 8.45 -6.45
C GLN A 4 8.58 8.98 -5.03
N LYS A 5 9.81 9.42 -4.78
CA LYS A 5 10.20 10.01 -3.49
C LYS A 5 9.30 11.21 -3.15
N LYS A 6 8.85 11.30 -1.90
CA LYS A 6 7.90 12.32 -1.37
C LYS A 6 6.48 12.28 -1.98
N ALA A 7 6.15 11.30 -2.81
CA ALA A 7 4.78 11.13 -3.30
C ALA A 7 3.88 10.52 -2.22
N VAL A 8 2.68 11.07 -2.05
CA VAL A 8 1.61 10.50 -1.24
C VAL A 8 0.41 10.30 -2.16
N THR A 9 -0.25 9.15 -2.07
CA THR A 9 -1.43 8.83 -2.86
C THR A 9 -2.49 8.27 -1.94
N ILE A 10 -3.67 8.88 -1.95
CA ILE A 10 -4.85 8.38 -1.24
C ILE A 10 -5.66 7.57 -2.24
N ALA A 11 -6.00 6.35 -1.87
CA ALA A 11 -6.79 5.44 -2.69
C ALA A 11 -7.98 4.95 -1.87
N THR A 12 -9.18 5.01 -2.46
CA THR A 12 -10.34 4.25 -1.97
C THR A 12 -10.19 2.78 -2.38
N ASN A 13 -10.97 1.87 -1.79
CA ASN A 13 -10.80 0.40 -1.83
C ASN A 13 -10.22 -0.24 -3.12
N MET A 14 -10.55 0.28 -4.31
CA MET A 14 -10.04 -0.26 -5.57
C MET A 14 -9.32 0.74 -6.50
N ALA A 15 -9.02 1.95 -6.05
CA ALA A 15 -8.35 2.95 -6.88
C ALA A 15 -6.93 2.48 -7.30
N GLY A 16 -6.70 2.43 -8.61
CA GLY A 16 -5.43 1.97 -9.19
C GLY A 16 -5.24 0.45 -9.22
N ARG A 17 -6.32 -0.35 -9.11
CA ARG A 17 -6.27 -1.81 -9.30
C ARG A 17 -5.72 -2.15 -10.69
N GLY A 18 -4.82 -3.14 -10.76
CA GLY A 18 -4.22 -3.60 -12.01
C GLY A 18 -3.04 -2.77 -12.52
N THR A 19 -2.75 -1.62 -11.90
CA THR A 19 -1.57 -0.80 -12.21
C THR A 19 -0.46 -1.07 -11.19
N ASP A 20 0.72 -1.43 -11.70
CA ASP A 20 1.91 -1.63 -10.88
C ASP A 20 2.48 -0.28 -10.40
N ILE A 21 2.94 -0.23 -9.15
CA ILE A 21 3.58 0.94 -8.56
C ILE A 21 5.09 0.71 -8.63
N LYS A 22 5.72 1.20 -9.70
CA LYS A 22 7.18 1.15 -9.86
C LYS A 22 7.85 2.17 -8.96
N LEU A 23 8.86 1.72 -8.21
CA LEU A 23 9.68 2.60 -7.38
C LEU A 23 10.56 3.49 -8.26
N GLY A 24 10.61 4.77 -7.92
CA GLY A 24 11.52 5.74 -8.52
C GLY A 24 12.96 5.57 -8.02
N GLU A 25 13.87 6.33 -8.63
CA GLU A 25 15.27 6.35 -8.25
C GLU A 25 15.45 6.73 -6.76
N GLY A 26 16.32 6.01 -6.05
CA GLY A 26 16.63 6.28 -4.64
C GLY A 26 15.55 5.85 -3.64
N VAL A 27 14.43 5.27 -4.08
CA VAL A 27 13.31 4.88 -3.18
C VAL A 27 13.56 3.52 -2.54
N LYS A 28 14.23 2.60 -3.22
CA LYS A 28 14.55 1.26 -2.67
C LYS A 28 15.46 1.39 -1.46
N GLU A 29 16.45 2.29 -1.55
CA GLU A 29 17.43 2.60 -0.51
C GLU A 29 16.79 3.23 0.74
N LEU A 30 15.57 3.76 0.62
CA LEU A 30 14.78 4.34 1.72
C LEU A 30 13.80 3.33 2.35
N GLY A 31 13.81 2.06 1.91
CA GLY A 31 12.90 1.03 2.40
C GLY A 31 11.66 0.79 1.52
N GLY A 32 11.57 1.46 0.36
CA GLY A 32 10.57 1.17 -0.66
C GLY A 32 9.17 1.75 -0.38
N LEU A 33 8.14 1.11 -0.97
CA LEU A 33 6.75 1.57 -0.87
C LEU A 33 6.12 1.15 0.46
N VAL A 34 5.48 2.10 1.15
CA VAL A 34 4.70 1.85 2.35
C VAL A 34 3.21 1.89 2.03
N ILE A 35 2.48 0.85 2.42
CA ILE A 35 1.02 0.78 2.35
C ILE A 35 0.45 0.98 3.75
N MET A 36 -0.40 2.00 3.91
CA MET A 36 -1.12 2.27 5.14
C MET A 36 -2.61 2.04 4.92
N GLY A 37 -3.15 0.98 5.54
CA GLY A 37 -4.60 0.76 5.60
C GLY A 37 -5.18 1.49 6.80
N THR A 38 -6.26 2.24 6.59
CA THR A 38 -6.95 3.01 7.65
C THR A 38 -8.10 2.23 8.29
N GLU A 39 -8.53 1.12 7.67
CA GLU A 39 -9.59 0.24 8.15
C GLU A 39 -9.29 -1.19 7.69
N ARG A 40 -10.09 -2.16 8.16
CA ARG A 40 -10.07 -3.53 7.67
C ARG A 40 -11.30 -3.77 6.80
N HIS A 41 -11.15 -4.62 5.80
CA HIS A 41 -12.26 -5.01 4.95
C HIS A 41 -12.90 -6.31 5.45
N ASP A 42 -14.19 -6.51 5.16
CA ASP A 42 -14.94 -7.75 5.44
C ASP A 42 -14.20 -9.00 4.93
N SER A 43 -13.47 -8.85 3.83
CA SER A 43 -12.65 -9.90 3.25
C SER A 43 -11.18 -9.65 3.45
N ARG A 44 -10.52 -10.57 4.16
CA ARG A 44 -9.05 -10.63 4.26
C ARG A 44 -8.34 -10.64 2.91
N ARG A 45 -9.01 -11.13 1.85
CA ARG A 45 -8.49 -11.13 0.48
C ARG A 45 -8.22 -9.70 0.00
N ILE A 46 -9.07 -8.74 0.34
CA ILE A 46 -8.92 -7.34 -0.08
C ILE A 46 -7.74 -6.70 0.66
N ASP A 47 -7.63 -6.92 1.97
CA ASP A 47 -6.46 -6.48 2.74
C ASP A 47 -5.16 -7.02 2.16
N ASN A 48 -5.13 -8.31 1.79
CA ASN A 48 -3.96 -8.94 1.19
C ASN A 48 -3.61 -8.35 -0.19
N GLN A 49 -4.62 -7.92 -0.96
CA GLN A 49 -4.38 -7.21 -2.22
C GLN A 49 -3.73 -5.85 -2.01
N LEU A 50 -4.14 -5.11 -0.97
CA LEU A 50 -3.49 -3.86 -0.59
C LEU A 50 -2.05 -4.09 -0.13
N ARG A 51 -1.81 -5.08 0.74
CA ARG A 51 -0.45 -5.48 1.18
C ARG A 51 0.46 -5.83 0.00
N GLY A 52 -0.08 -6.58 -0.96
CA GLY A 52 0.65 -7.00 -2.17
C GLY A 52 1.02 -5.88 -3.13
N ARG A 53 0.63 -4.62 -2.86
CA ARG A 53 1.11 -3.47 -3.63
C ARG A 53 2.52 -3.04 -3.22
N SER A 54 2.92 -3.26 -1.97
CA SER A 54 4.32 -3.12 -1.51
C SER A 54 5.15 -4.36 -1.82
N GLY A 55 6.48 -4.19 -1.89
CA GLY A 55 7.43 -5.29 -1.97
C GLY A 55 7.37 -6.15 -3.24
N ARG A 56 6.92 -5.57 -4.36
CA ARG A 56 6.81 -6.28 -5.63
C ARG A 56 8.19 -6.58 -6.21
N GLN A 57 8.33 -7.75 -6.86
CA GLN A 57 9.59 -8.20 -7.46
C GLN A 57 10.77 -8.29 -6.46
N GLY A 58 10.48 -8.51 -5.17
CA GLY A 58 11.50 -8.58 -4.12
C GLY A 58 12.01 -7.20 -3.66
N ASP A 59 11.36 -6.13 -4.09
CA ASP A 59 11.68 -4.78 -3.59
C ASP A 59 11.41 -4.68 -2.07
N PRO A 60 12.13 -3.79 -1.36
CA PRO A 60 11.75 -3.46 0.01
C PRO A 60 10.38 -2.78 0.04
N GLY A 61 9.68 -2.94 1.15
CA GLY A 61 8.39 -2.30 1.37
C GLY A 61 7.78 -2.72 2.70
N GLU A 62 6.83 -1.92 3.16
CA GLU A 62 6.10 -2.19 4.40
C GLU A 62 4.60 -2.08 4.15
N SER A 63 3.82 -2.89 4.85
CA SER A 63 2.37 -2.72 4.92
C SER A 63 1.90 -2.76 6.36
N ARG A 64 1.16 -1.73 6.77
CA ARG A 64 0.61 -1.61 8.11
C ARG A 64 -0.85 -1.18 8.04
N PHE A 65 -1.67 -1.78 8.90
CA PHE A 65 -3.08 -1.46 9.01
C PHE A 65 -3.32 -0.90 10.40
N TYR A 66 -4.04 0.22 10.43
CA TYR A 66 -4.54 0.86 11.63
C TYR A 66 -6.03 0.57 11.72
N VAL A 67 -6.51 0.33 12.93
CA VAL A 67 -7.90 0.01 13.22
C VAL A 67 -8.34 0.76 14.46
N SER A 68 -9.59 1.19 14.46
CA SER A 68 -10.30 1.74 15.60
C SER A 68 -11.29 0.72 16.15
N MET A 69 -11.69 0.89 17.41
CA MET A 69 -12.82 0.16 18.00
C MET A 69 -14.18 0.66 17.47
N GLU A 70 -14.19 1.81 16.79
CA GLU A 70 -15.37 2.44 16.19
C GLU A 70 -15.52 2.15 14.68
N ASP A 71 -14.59 1.38 14.10
CA ASP A 71 -14.67 1.03 12.67
C ASP A 71 -15.82 0.02 12.43
N ASP A 72 -16.45 0.09 11.26
CA ASP A 72 -17.66 -0.66 10.87
C ASP A 72 -17.48 -2.19 10.70
N LEU A 73 -16.32 -2.75 11.05
CA LEU A 73 -15.89 -4.12 10.74
C LEU A 73 -16.86 -5.23 11.19
#